data_AF-A0A2T0RN11-F1
#
_entry.id   AF-A0A2T0RN11-F1
#
_cell.length_a   1.000
_cell.length_b   1.000
_cell.length_c   1.000
_cell.angle_alpha   90.00
_cell.angle_beta   90.00
_cell.angle_gamma   90.00
#
_symmetry.space_group_name_H-M   'P 1'
#
loop_
_entity.id
_entity.type
_entity.pdbx_description
1 polymer ?
#
loop_
_entity_poly.entity_id
_entity_poly.type
_entity_poly.pdbx_seq_one_letter_code
_entity_poly.pdbx_strand_id
1 'polypeptide(L)' 'MLDFLNPLGLPIKYAIIGAIACPFGVFLAGLLGFGATGYIPTMVGGAIGGAVGGYIRKRRGKAR' A
#
# COMPACT_ATOMS: atom_id res chain seq x y z
N MET A 1 8.95 -0.14 14.00
CA MET A 1 8.72 -1.46 13.34
C MET A 1 9.10 -1.49 11.84
N LEU A 2 9.21 -0.33 11.15
CA LEU A 2 9.86 -0.22 9.82
C LEU A 2 10.98 0.84 9.87
N ASP A 3 11.81 0.83 10.91
CA ASP A 3 12.82 1.88 11.14
C ASP A 3 13.95 1.84 10.10
N PHE A 4 14.15 0.69 9.46
CA PHE A 4 15.02 0.50 8.31
C PHE A 4 14.57 1.24 7.03
N LEU A 5 13.31 1.70 6.97
CA LEU A 5 12.74 2.45 5.83
C LEU A 5 12.65 3.97 6.08
N ASN A 6 13.02 4.46 7.28
CA ASN A 6 13.12 5.89 7.56
C ASN A 6 14.00 6.68 6.56
N PRO A 7 15.16 6.17 6.09
CA PRO A 7 15.97 6.91 5.12
C PRO A 7 15.32 7.03 3.72
N LEU A 8 14.40 6.12 3.38
CA LEU A 8 13.72 6.07 2.09
C LEU A 8 12.46 6.96 2.03
N GLY A 9 12.04 7.51 3.17
CA GLY A 9 10.93 8.45 3.27
C GLY A 9 9.54 7.80 3.36
N LEU A 10 8.60 8.54 3.95
CA LEU A 10 7.19 8.17 4.14
C LEU A 10 6.49 7.54 2.91
N PRO A 11 6.66 8.05 1.67
CA PRO A 11 5.98 7.47 0.51
C PRO A 11 6.35 5.99 0.29
N ILE A 12 7.62 5.63 0.45
CA ILE A 12 8.10 4.26 0.23
C ILE A 12 7.58 3.32 1.32
N LYS A 13 7.48 3.78 2.58
CA LYS A 13 6.84 3.01 3.66
C LYS A 13 5.40 2.66 3.32
N TYR A 14 4.61 3.65 2.90
CA TYR A 14 3.21 3.40 2.56
C TYR A 14 3.06 2.60 1.26
N ALA A 15 3.99 2.73 0.31
CA ALA A 15 4.02 1.90 -0.89
C ALA A 15 4.18 0.41 -0.55
N ILE A 16 5.12 0.06 0.33
CA ILE A 16 5.35 -1.33 0.75
C ILE A 16 4.15 -1.85 1.56
N ILE A 17 3.60 -1.03 2.46
CA ILE A 17 2.39 -1.39 3.21
C ILE A 17 1.22 -1.64 2.26
N GLY A 18 1.01 -0.75 1.27
CA GLY A 18 -0.03 -0.91 0.27
C GLY A 18 0.17 -2.13 -0.63
N ALA A 19 1.42 -2.41 -1.02
CA ALA A 19 1.78 -3.59 -1.80
C ALA A 19 1.50 -4.90 -1.06
N ILE A 20 1.67 -4.95 0.27
CA ILE A 20 1.41 -6.16 1.07
C ILE A 20 -0.06 -6.25 1.49
N ALA A 21 -0.72 -5.13 1.77
CA ALA A 21 -2.11 -5.10 2.23
C ALA A 21 -3.13 -5.34 1.10
N CYS A 22 -2.86 -4.89 -0.13
CA CYS A 22 -3.79 -5.07 -1.25
C CYS A 22 -4.03 -6.53 -1.66
N PRO A 23 -3.00 -7.40 -1.77
CA PRO A 23 -3.22 -8.83 -2.02
C PRO A 23 -4.09 -9.50 -0.96
N PHE A 24 -3.97 -9.06 0.30
CA PHE A 24 -4.83 -9.52 1.40
C PHE A 24 -6.30 -9.11 1.17
N GLY A 25 -6.53 -7.88 0.72
CA GLY A 25 -7.87 -7.39 0.36
C GLY A 25 -8.48 -8.15 -0.82
N VAL A 26 -7.67 -8.55 -1.80
CA VAL A 26 -8.11 -9.34 -2.96
C VAL A 26 -8.43 -10.78 -2.58
N PHE A 27 -7.64 -11.38 -1.69
CA PHE A 27 -7.92 -12.68 -1.12
C PHE A 27 -9.26 -12.68 -0.36
N LEU A 28 -9.51 -11.65 0.46
CA LEU A 28 -10.80 -11.44 1.13
C LEU A 28 -11.95 -11.18 0.13
N ALA A 29 -11.72 -10.40 -0.91
CA ALA A 29 -12.72 -10.14 -1.95
C ALA A 29 -13.09 -11.41 -2.73
N GLY A 30 -12.11 -12.27 -3.02
CA GLY A 30 -12.34 -13.59 -3.62
C GLY A 30 -13.13 -14.53 -2.72
N LEU A 31 -12.90 -14.49 -1.40
CA LEU A 31 -13.71 -15.22 -0.40
C LEU A 31 -15.16 -14.73 -0.33
N LEU A 32 -15.40 -13.45 -0.61
CA LEU A 32 -16.74 -12.83 -0.62
C LEU A 32 -17.44 -12.94 -1.98
N GLY A 33 -16.86 -13.67 -2.94
CA GLY A 33 -17.44 -13.89 -4.26
C GLY A 33 -17.35 -12.70 -5.22
N PHE A 34 -16.61 -11.65 -4.88
CA PHE A 34 -16.30 -10.59 -5.82
C PHE A 34 -15.23 -11.07 -6.80
N GLY A 35 -15.43 -10.83 -8.10
CA GLY A 35 -14.47 -11.19 -9.15
C GLY A 35 -13.09 -10.61 -8.84
N ALA A 36 -12.19 -11.46 -8.35
CA ALA A 36 -10.86 -11.04 -7.94
C ALA A 36 -10.04 -10.69 -9.17
N THR A 37 -9.67 -9.42 -9.31
CA THR A 37 -8.62 -8.99 -10.24
C THR A 37 -7.31 -9.64 -9.80
N GLY A 38 -6.51 -10.14 -10.75
CA GLY A 38 -5.33 -10.94 -10.46
C GLY A 38 -4.37 -10.32 -9.42
N TYR A 39 -3.67 -11.16 -8.67
CA TYR A 39 -2.80 -10.74 -7.55
C TYR A 39 -1.71 -9.73 -7.96
N ILE A 40 -1.17 -9.85 -9.17
CA ILE A 40 -0.10 -8.97 -9.66
C ILE A 40 -0.59 -7.52 -9.86
N PRO A 41 -1.65 -7.24 -10.67
CA PRO A 41 -2.12 -5.88 -10.87
C PRO A 41 -2.64 -5.22 -9.58
N THR A 42 -3.17 -6.00 -8.64
CA THR A 42 -3.63 -5.49 -7.34
C THR A 42 -2.48 -5.16 -6.39
N MET A 43 -1.40 -5.94 -6.42
CA MET A 43 -0.16 -5.61 -5.69
C MET A 43 0.47 -4.31 -6.21
N VAL A 44 0.54 -4.15 -7.54
CA VAL A 44 1.05 -2.94 -8.19
C VAL A 44 0.15 -1.73 -7.90
N GLY A 45 -1.17 -1.89 -8.00
CA GLY A 45 -2.13 -0.84 -7.65
C GLY A 45 -2.06 -0.43 -6.18
N GLY A 46 -1.90 -1.39 -5.28
CA GLY A 46 -1.69 -1.15 -3.85
C GLY A 46 -0.38 -0.44 -3.55
N ALA A 47 0.69 -0.80 -4.24
CA ALA A 47 1.98 -0.12 -4.12
C ALA A 47 1.90 1.34 -4.54
N ILE A 48 1.24 1.63 -5.67
CA ILE A 48 1.05 2.99 -6.18
C ILE A 48 0.11 3.79 -5.26
N GLY A 49 -1.04 3.23 -4.88
CA GLY A 49 -1.99 3.87 -3.98
C GLY A 49 -1.38 4.16 -2.60
N GLY A 50 -0.60 3.22 -2.08
CA GLY A 50 0.19 3.39 -0.87
C GLY A 50 1.24 4.50 -1.02
N ALA A 51 2.01 4.51 -2.11
CA ALA A 51 3.00 5.55 -2.38
C ALA A 51 2.38 6.96 -2.42
N VAL A 52 1.25 7.09 -3.14
CA VAL A 52 0.49 8.34 -3.26
C VAL A 52 -0.11 8.77 -1.92
N GLY A 53 -0.71 7.85 -1.17
CA GLY A 53 -1.24 8.11 0.17
C GLY A 53 -0.16 8.58 1.15
N GLY A 54 1.02 7.94 1.10
CA GLY A 54 2.19 8.33 1.88
C GLY A 54 2.76 9.69 1.47
N TYR A 55 2.76 10.00 0.18
CA TYR A 55 3.17 11.31 -0.33
C TYR A 55 2.22 12.44 0.13
N ILE A 56 0.91 12.22 0.04
CA ILE A 56 -0.11 13.17 0.51
C ILE A 56 0.02 13.36 2.03
N ARG A 57 0.25 12.28 2.79
CA ARG A 57 0.43 12.34 4.25
C ARG A 57 1.70 13.10 4.64
N LYS A 58 2.80 12.91 3.90
CA LYS A 58 4.03 13.70 4.06
C LYS A 58 3.79 15.18 3.79
N ARG A 59 3.06 15.54 2.72
CA ARG A 59 2.72 16.93 2.40
C ARG A 59 1.76 17.59 3.41
N ARG A 60 0.89 16.82 4.06
CA ARG A 60 -0.05 17.33 5.08
C ARG A 60 0.57 17.56 6.46
N GLY A 61 1.89 17.34 6.63
CA GLY A 61 2.59 17.56 7.91
C GLY A 61 2.16 16.62 9.05
N LYS A 62 1.28 15.65 8.78
CA LYS A 62 0.76 14.69 9.79
C LYS A 62 1.72 13.52 10.09
N ALA A 63 2.97 13.63 9.66
CA ALA A 63 3.99 12.63 9.90
C ALA A 63 5.24 13.36 10.39
N ARG A 64 5.26 13.57 11.72
CA ARG A 64 6.41 13.97 12.50
C ARG A 64 7.01 12.71 13.12
#